data_AF-A0A0D2MKY3-F1
#
_entry.id   AF-A0A0D2MKY3-F1
#
_cell.length_a   1.000
_cell.length_b   1.000
_cell.length_c   1.000
_cell.angle_alpha   90.00
_cell.angle_beta   90.00
_cell.angle_gamma   90.00
#
_symmetry.space_group_name_H-M   'P 1'
#
loop_
_entity.id
_entity.type
_entity.pdbx_description
1 polymer ?
#
loop_
_entity_poly.entity_id
_entity_poly.type
_entity_poly.pdbx_seq_one_letter_code
_entity_poly.pdbx_strand_id
1 'polypeptide(L)'
;EPGATGQPALPAAARPAPAAAPTAAGGAAAEAGAPQRLAALVLQDIAVPPALNASDSASEAAAAALAVQTAAIFAYEEAVRAAEALGLPPARVDAVCAGVQAATEEAVGCRRFLGMEYPRLRRACAAGAVETAVAWMERMAGAGAGCR
;
A
#
# COMPACT_ATOMS: atom_id res chain seq x y z
N GLU A 1 63.72 52.91 -31.69
CA GLU A 1 62.42 53.12 -32.37
C GLU A 1 62.42 52.30 -33.66
N PRO A 2 61.34 51.68 -34.16
CA PRO A 2 59.90 51.68 -33.81
C PRO A 2 59.48 50.28 -33.28
N GLY A 3 58.25 49.90 -32.93
CA GLY A 3 56.92 50.49 -32.94
C GLY A 3 55.91 49.38 -32.54
N ALA A 4 54.71 49.81 -32.11
CA ALA A 4 53.39 49.15 -32.18
C ALA A 4 53.33 47.61 -32.10
N THR A 5 52.53 46.98 -31.22
CA THR A 5 51.08 47.14 -31.11
C THR A 5 50.57 46.53 -29.81
N GLY A 6 49.68 47.24 -29.12
CA GLY A 6 48.86 46.68 -28.06
C GLY A 6 47.79 45.73 -28.60
N GLN A 7 47.44 44.73 -27.79
CA GLN A 7 46.19 44.02 -27.93
C GLN A 7 45.73 43.54 -26.53
N PRO A 8 44.70 44.16 -25.94
CA PRO A 8 44.05 43.60 -24.77
C PRO A 8 43.14 42.45 -25.21
N ALA A 9 43.43 41.23 -24.73
CA ALA A 9 42.50 40.11 -24.86
C ALA A 9 41.31 40.35 -23.91
N LEU A 10 40.13 40.53 -24.49
CA LEU A 10 38.85 40.65 -23.79
C LEU A 10 38.54 39.35 -23.00
N PRO A 11 37.87 39.44 -21.83
CA PRO A 11 37.43 38.28 -21.09
C PRO A 11 36.31 37.52 -21.84
N ALA A 12 36.41 36.19 -21.83
CA ALA A 12 35.43 35.28 -22.39
C ALA A 12 34.03 35.51 -21.81
N ALA A 13 33.07 35.81 -22.69
CA ALA A 13 31.67 35.92 -22.34
C ALA A 13 31.15 34.56 -21.82
N ALA A 14 30.63 34.58 -20.59
CA ALA A 14 29.93 33.45 -19.99
C ALA A 14 28.70 33.08 -20.84
N ARG A 15 28.60 31.81 -21.22
CA ARG A 15 27.38 31.25 -21.83
C ARG A 15 26.25 31.22 -20.78
N PRO A 16 25.04 31.70 -21.09
CA PRO A 16 23.89 31.46 -20.24
C PRO A 16 23.48 29.99 -20.32
N ALA A 17 23.27 29.36 -19.16
CA ALA A 17 22.66 28.04 -19.05
C ALA A 17 21.18 28.12 -19.47
N PRO A 18 20.63 27.11 -20.16
CA PRO A 18 19.20 27.06 -20.43
C PRO A 18 18.46 26.79 -19.11
N ALA A 19 17.72 27.80 -18.63
CA ALA A 19 16.72 27.63 -17.60
C ALA A 19 15.58 26.77 -18.17
N ALA A 20 15.64 25.46 -17.94
CA ALA A 20 14.51 24.58 -18.15
C ALA A 20 13.42 24.99 -17.14
N ALA A 21 12.34 25.55 -17.65
CA ALA A 21 11.14 25.82 -16.88
C ALA A 21 10.63 24.52 -16.23
N PRO A 22 10.29 24.50 -14.94
CA PRO A 22 9.56 23.37 -14.39
C PRO A 22 8.16 23.38 -14.99
N THR A 23 7.89 22.41 -15.86
CA THR A 23 6.57 22.06 -16.36
C THR A 23 5.72 21.57 -15.18
N ALA A 24 5.10 22.49 -14.45
CA ALA A 24 4.07 22.19 -13.46
C ALA A 24 2.74 21.90 -14.18
N ALA A 25 2.67 20.74 -14.84
CA ALA A 25 1.44 20.22 -15.44
C ALA A 25 1.25 18.77 -14.97
N GLY A 26 0.83 18.63 -13.70
CA GLY A 26 0.50 17.33 -13.10
C GLY A 26 -0.06 17.39 -11.67
N GLY A 27 -0.27 18.58 -11.10
CA GLY A 27 -0.48 18.75 -9.66
C GLY A 27 -1.88 18.49 -9.11
N ALA A 28 -2.92 18.35 -9.94
CA ALA A 28 -4.29 18.29 -9.42
C ALA A 28 -4.70 16.90 -8.86
N ALA A 29 -4.03 15.82 -9.30
CA ALA A 29 -4.27 14.47 -8.78
C ALA A 29 -3.21 14.00 -7.77
N ALA A 30 -2.04 14.65 -7.72
CA ALA A 30 -0.90 14.25 -6.91
C ALA A 30 -0.97 14.72 -5.43
N GLU A 31 -1.85 15.67 -5.11
CA GLU A 31 -1.93 16.32 -3.78
C GLU A 31 -3.20 15.98 -2.99
N ALA A 32 -3.96 14.94 -3.36
CA ALA A 32 -4.82 14.33 -2.36
C ALA A 32 -3.90 13.74 -1.29
N GLY A 33 -3.84 14.34 -0.11
CA GLY A 33 -3.03 13.83 0.99
C GLY A 33 -3.34 12.36 1.26
N ALA A 34 -2.37 11.63 1.84
CA ALA A 34 -2.57 10.25 2.29
C ALA A 34 -3.93 10.00 2.99
N PRO A 35 -4.45 10.88 3.88
CA PRO A 35 -5.76 10.66 4.48
C PRO A 35 -6.92 10.67 3.48
N GLN A 36 -6.91 11.57 2.48
CA GLN A 36 -7.96 11.60 1.44
C GLN A 36 -7.89 10.38 0.53
N ARG A 37 -6.69 9.93 0.16
CA ARG A 37 -6.52 8.71 -0.66
C ARG A 37 -7.05 7.48 0.08
N LEU A 38 -6.76 7.35 1.37
CA LEU A 38 -7.29 6.28 2.20
C LEU A 38 -8.82 6.30 2.30
N ALA A 39 -9.40 7.47 2.57
CA ALA A 39 -10.86 7.61 2.67
C ALA A 39 -11.56 7.30 1.34
N ALA A 40 -10.93 7.64 0.21
CA ALA A 40 -11.44 7.40 -1.13
C ALA A 40 -11.37 5.92 -1.58
N LEU A 41 -10.62 5.05 -0.89
CA LEU A 41 -10.51 3.64 -1.27
C LEU A 41 -11.83 2.88 -1.16
N VAL A 42 -12.68 3.27 -0.21
CA VAL A 42 -13.96 2.62 0.13
C VAL A 42 -13.77 1.10 0.19
N LEU A 43 -12.91 0.66 1.13
CA LEU A 43 -12.58 -0.76 1.24
C LEU A 43 -13.84 -1.61 1.49
N GLN A 44 -13.89 -2.78 0.85
CA GLN A 44 -15.06 -3.66 0.85
C GLN A 44 -15.40 -4.17 2.26
N ASP A 45 -16.69 -4.42 2.53
CA ASP A 45 -17.06 -5.16 3.74
C ASP A 45 -17.13 -6.65 3.43
N ILE A 46 -16.11 -7.38 3.85
CA ILE A 46 -15.98 -8.82 3.56
C ILE A 46 -16.65 -9.61 4.68
N ALA A 47 -17.72 -10.32 4.34
CA ALA A 47 -18.43 -11.17 5.29
C ALA A 47 -17.52 -12.30 5.79
N VAL A 48 -17.56 -12.58 7.08
CA VAL A 48 -16.84 -13.71 7.68
C VAL A 48 -17.61 -15.00 7.38
N PRO A 49 -17.04 -15.96 6.64
CA PRO A 49 -17.72 -17.21 6.36
C PRO A 49 -17.95 -18.00 7.67
N PRO A 50 -19.12 -18.65 7.84
CA PRO A 50 -19.45 -19.34 9.08
C PRO A 50 -18.48 -20.47 9.38
N ALA A 51 -18.29 -20.77 10.66
CA ALA A 51 -17.60 -21.98 11.09
C ALA A 51 -18.50 -23.20 10.85
N LEU A 52 -17.88 -24.30 10.46
CA LEU A 52 -18.56 -25.58 10.32
C LEU A 52 -18.61 -26.29 11.67
N ASN A 53 -19.68 -27.05 11.87
CA ASN A 53 -19.85 -28.00 12.96
C ASN A 53 -19.40 -29.39 12.52
N ALA A 54 -19.13 -30.26 13.50
CA ALA A 54 -18.75 -31.65 13.25
C ALA A 54 -19.81 -32.48 12.51
N SER A 55 -21.06 -32.00 12.47
CA SER A 55 -22.19 -32.67 11.81
C SER A 55 -22.41 -32.22 10.36
N ASP A 56 -21.65 -31.23 9.87
CA ASP A 56 -21.81 -30.75 8.50
C ASP A 56 -21.28 -31.78 7.49
N SER A 57 -21.90 -31.80 6.31
CA SER A 57 -21.53 -32.70 5.22
C SER A 57 -20.18 -32.32 4.59
N ALA A 58 -19.55 -33.28 3.92
CA ALA A 58 -18.32 -33.02 3.16
C ALA A 58 -18.51 -31.95 2.06
N SER A 59 -19.70 -31.86 1.47
CA SER A 59 -20.03 -30.83 0.47
C SER A 59 -20.09 -29.43 1.08
N GLU A 60 -20.72 -29.30 2.25
CA GLU A 60 -20.75 -28.03 2.99
C GLU A 60 -19.35 -27.64 3.45
N ALA A 61 -18.53 -28.62 3.84
CA ALA A 61 -17.15 -28.39 4.21
C ALA A 61 -16.31 -27.84 3.06
N ALA A 62 -16.45 -28.41 1.86
CA ALA A 62 -15.79 -27.91 0.66
C ALA A 62 -16.25 -26.49 0.27
N ALA A 63 -17.57 -26.23 0.35
CA ALA A 63 -18.13 -24.92 0.04
C ALA A 63 -17.64 -23.84 1.03
N ALA A 64 -17.59 -24.15 2.33
CA ALA A 64 -17.09 -23.23 3.34
C ALA A 64 -15.58 -22.99 3.21
N ALA A 65 -14.79 -24.01 2.86
CA ALA A 65 -13.37 -23.83 2.57
C ALA A 65 -13.14 -22.88 1.38
N LEU A 66 -13.91 -23.04 0.30
CA LEU A 66 -13.88 -22.13 -0.85
C LEU A 66 -14.28 -20.70 -0.44
N ALA A 67 -15.35 -20.54 0.33
CA ALA A 67 -15.80 -19.22 0.80
C ALA A 67 -14.74 -18.52 1.66
N VAL A 68 -14.05 -19.26 2.55
CA VAL A 68 -12.92 -18.76 3.34
C VAL A 68 -11.77 -18.33 2.44
N GLN A 69 -11.41 -19.14 1.45
CA GLN A 69 -10.33 -18.81 0.51
C GLN A 69 -10.66 -17.55 -0.31
N THR A 70 -11.88 -17.45 -0.84
CA THR A 70 -12.34 -16.26 -1.59
C THR A 70 -12.30 -15.00 -0.73
N ALA A 71 -12.79 -15.08 0.52
CA ALA A 71 -12.75 -13.95 1.44
C ALA A 71 -11.31 -13.53 1.80
N ALA A 72 -10.39 -14.49 1.96
CA ALA A 72 -8.97 -14.21 2.18
C ALA A 72 -8.33 -13.45 1.01
N ILE A 73 -8.63 -13.86 -0.23
CA ILE A 73 -8.11 -13.20 -1.45
C ILE A 73 -8.58 -11.75 -1.51
N PHE A 74 -9.87 -11.49 -1.29
CA PHE A 74 -10.38 -10.12 -1.27
C PHE A 74 -9.72 -9.28 -0.18
N ALA A 75 -9.56 -9.83 1.02
CA ALA A 75 -8.93 -9.08 2.11
C ALA A 75 -7.45 -8.77 1.83
N TYR A 76 -6.75 -9.69 1.15
CA TYR A 76 -5.39 -9.48 0.65
C TYR A 76 -5.31 -8.35 -0.37
N GLU A 77 -6.15 -8.37 -1.41
CA GLU A 77 -6.18 -7.33 -2.45
C GLU A 77 -6.48 -5.95 -1.86
N GLU A 78 -7.41 -5.89 -0.91
CA GLU A 78 -7.78 -4.65 -0.22
C GLU A 78 -6.66 -4.13 0.69
N ALA A 79 -5.88 -5.02 1.32
CA ALA A 79 -4.69 -4.64 2.07
C ALA A 79 -3.59 -4.06 1.15
N VAL A 80 -3.38 -4.63 -0.04
CA VAL A 80 -2.45 -4.11 -1.05
C VAL A 80 -2.86 -2.71 -1.48
N ARG A 81 -4.14 -2.51 -1.84
CA ARG A 81 -4.66 -1.18 -2.22
C ARG A 81 -4.48 -0.13 -1.14
N ALA A 82 -4.67 -0.51 0.13
CA ALA A 82 -4.42 0.37 1.26
C ALA A 82 -2.93 0.73 1.43
N ALA A 83 -2.03 -0.25 1.26
CA ALA A 83 -0.58 -0.04 1.31
C ALA A 83 -0.08 0.89 0.19
N GLU A 84 -0.64 0.74 -1.02
CA GLU A 84 -0.35 1.60 -2.17
C GLU A 84 -0.85 3.03 -1.95
N ALA A 85 -2.06 3.21 -1.40
CA ALA A 85 -2.60 4.54 -1.09
C ALA A 85 -1.77 5.30 -0.04
N LEU A 86 -1.15 4.56 0.89
CA LEU A 86 -0.16 5.08 1.84
C LEU A 86 1.18 5.42 1.19
N GLY A 87 1.43 4.97 -0.04
CA GLY A 87 2.71 5.18 -0.73
C GLY A 87 3.84 4.34 -0.14
N LEU A 88 3.53 3.17 0.42
CA LEU A 88 4.56 2.27 0.95
C LEU A 88 5.50 1.79 -0.18
N PRO A 89 6.81 1.66 0.10
CA PRO A 89 7.73 1.11 -0.89
C PRO A 89 7.40 -0.37 -1.16
N PRO A 90 7.71 -0.91 -2.36
CA PRO A 90 7.34 -2.27 -2.75
C PRO A 90 7.74 -3.35 -1.74
N ALA A 91 8.96 -3.27 -1.19
CA ALA A 91 9.43 -4.22 -0.18
C ALA A 91 8.57 -4.24 1.11
N ARG A 92 7.94 -3.12 1.47
CA ARG A 92 7.00 -3.06 2.60
C ARG A 92 5.63 -3.62 2.23
N VAL A 93 5.17 -3.40 0.99
CA VAL A 93 3.95 -4.03 0.48
C VAL A 93 4.11 -5.56 0.51
N ASP A 94 5.24 -6.09 0.01
CA ASP A 94 5.53 -7.53 0.02
C ASP A 94 5.52 -8.12 1.43
N ALA A 95 6.06 -7.40 2.42
CA ALA A 95 6.06 -7.84 3.81
C ALA A 95 4.63 -7.89 4.39
N VAL A 96 3.81 -6.88 4.09
CA VAL A 96 2.38 -6.88 4.47
C VAL A 96 1.66 -8.07 3.83
N CYS A 97 1.88 -8.29 2.53
CA CYS A 97 1.33 -9.41 1.78
C CYS A 97 1.66 -10.75 2.45
N ALA A 98 2.93 -10.97 2.79
CA ALA A 98 3.36 -12.17 3.50
C ALA A 98 2.69 -12.32 4.87
N GLY A 99 2.52 -11.21 5.60
CA GLY A 99 1.79 -11.18 6.87
C GLY A 99 0.32 -11.57 6.74
N VAL A 100 -0.38 -11.02 5.75
CA VAL A 100 -1.78 -11.36 5.48
C VAL A 100 -1.92 -12.82 5.06
N GLN A 101 -1.02 -13.31 4.20
CA GLN A 101 -0.97 -14.72 3.81
C GLN A 101 -0.79 -15.63 5.04
N ALA A 102 0.19 -15.35 5.89
CA ALA A 102 0.40 -16.11 7.13
C ALA A 102 -0.82 -16.06 8.07
N ALA A 103 -1.47 -14.89 8.21
CA ALA A 103 -2.67 -14.77 9.04
C ALA A 103 -3.89 -15.49 8.48
N THR A 104 -3.90 -15.81 7.18
CA THR A 104 -5.03 -16.43 6.47
C THR A 104 -4.75 -17.86 6.01
N GLU A 105 -3.57 -18.41 6.31
CA GLU A 105 -3.15 -19.75 5.89
C GLU A 105 -4.08 -20.85 6.42
N GLU A 106 -4.47 -20.75 7.69
CA GLU A 106 -5.41 -21.67 8.31
C GLU A 106 -6.83 -21.11 8.33
N ALA A 107 -7.84 -21.95 8.17
CA ALA A 107 -9.24 -21.51 8.13
C ALA A 107 -9.71 -20.79 9.42
N VAL A 108 -9.17 -21.18 10.58
CA VAL A 108 -9.45 -20.49 11.86
C VAL A 108 -8.74 -19.13 11.90
N GLY A 109 -7.48 -19.08 11.49
CA GLY A 109 -6.70 -17.84 11.35
C GLY A 109 -7.37 -16.86 10.40
N CYS A 110 -7.81 -17.33 9.23
CA CYS A 110 -8.52 -16.52 8.25
C CYS A 110 -9.81 -15.93 8.82
N ARG A 111 -10.66 -16.73 9.48
CA ARG A 111 -11.87 -16.20 10.13
C ARG A 111 -11.56 -15.18 11.21
N ARG A 112 -10.51 -15.41 12.00
CA ARG A 112 -10.02 -14.45 13.02
C ARG A 112 -9.58 -13.14 12.36
N PHE A 113 -8.82 -13.23 11.28
CA PHE A 113 -8.34 -12.09 10.51
C PHE A 113 -9.51 -11.28 9.93
N LEU A 114 -10.45 -11.95 9.25
CA LEU A 114 -11.63 -11.34 8.65
C LEU A 114 -12.58 -10.74 9.70
N GLY A 115 -12.72 -11.37 10.86
CA GLY A 115 -13.61 -10.89 11.93
C GLY A 115 -13.02 -9.77 12.78
N MET A 116 -11.70 -9.60 12.82
CA MET A 116 -11.05 -8.65 13.73
C MET A 116 -10.06 -7.71 13.06
N GLU A 117 -9.09 -8.24 12.30
CA GLU A 117 -7.98 -7.43 11.76
C GLU A 117 -8.38 -6.65 10.51
N TYR A 118 -9.07 -7.29 9.56
CA TYR A 118 -9.53 -6.61 8.35
C TYR A 118 -10.51 -5.45 8.64
N PRO A 119 -11.53 -5.61 9.52
CA PRO A 119 -12.42 -4.49 9.88
C PRO A 119 -11.71 -3.32 10.55
N ARG A 120 -10.58 -3.55 11.25
CA ARG A 120 -9.77 -2.48 11.83
C ARG A 120 -9.09 -1.66 10.73
N LEU A 121 -8.48 -2.31 9.75
CA LEU A 121 -7.91 -1.64 8.58
C LEU A 121 -9.00 -0.85 7.84
N ARG A 122 -10.14 -1.49 7.54
CA ARG A 122 -11.27 -0.86 6.84
C ARG A 122 -11.73 0.43 7.51
N ARG A 123 -11.92 0.41 8.84
CA ARG A 123 -12.32 1.60 9.60
C ARG A 123 -11.25 2.69 9.59
N ALA A 124 -9.97 2.31 9.72
CA ALA A 124 -8.87 3.26 9.63
C ALA A 124 -8.82 3.95 8.26
N CYS A 125 -8.94 3.18 7.17
CA CYS A 125 -8.99 3.70 5.81
C CYS A 125 -10.19 4.63 5.61
N ALA A 126 -11.40 4.19 6.00
CA ALA A 126 -12.62 5.01 5.88
C ALA A 126 -12.54 6.34 6.64
N ALA A 127 -11.84 6.36 7.79
CA ALA A 127 -11.61 7.57 8.57
C ALA A 127 -10.43 8.42 8.06
N GLY A 128 -9.69 7.97 7.04
CA GLY A 128 -8.43 8.60 6.62
C GLY A 128 -7.35 8.56 7.71
N ALA A 129 -7.43 7.64 8.66
CA ALA A 129 -6.54 7.57 9.82
C ALA A 129 -5.18 6.95 9.46
N VAL A 130 -4.32 7.75 8.81
CA VAL A 130 -3.00 7.33 8.29
C VAL A 130 -2.17 6.59 9.32
N GLU A 131 -1.97 7.16 10.51
CA GLU A 131 -1.15 6.54 11.57
C GLU A 131 -1.67 5.17 12.00
N THR A 132 -2.99 5.01 12.07
CA THR A 132 -3.59 3.72 12.44
C THR A 132 -3.43 2.68 11.33
N ALA A 133 -3.57 3.11 10.07
CA ALA A 133 -3.35 2.25 8.91
C ALA A 133 -1.87 1.83 8.80
N VAL A 134 -0.93 2.76 8.97
CA VAL A 134 0.52 2.46 8.98
C VAL A 134 0.87 1.49 10.10
N ALA A 135 0.43 1.75 11.33
CA ALA A 135 0.67 0.84 12.45
C ALA A 135 0.07 -0.55 12.23
N TRP A 136 -1.05 -0.65 11.51
CA TRP A 136 -1.60 -1.93 11.09
C TRP A 136 -0.69 -2.64 10.09
N MET A 137 -0.21 -1.94 9.06
CA MET A 137 0.72 -2.49 8.06
C MET A 137 2.01 -3.00 8.71
N GLU A 138 2.56 -2.26 9.67
CA GLU A 138 3.75 -2.67 10.41
C GLU A 138 3.55 -3.96 11.22
N ARG A 139 2.40 -4.11 11.89
CA ARG A 139 2.07 -5.35 12.60
C ARG A 139 1.95 -6.54 11.65
N MET A 140 1.29 -6.35 10.50
CA MET A 140 1.18 -7.42 9.50
C MET A 140 2.54 -7.78 8.93
N ALA A 141 3.36 -6.79 8.57
CA ALA A 141 4.72 -7.01 8.09
C ALA A 141 5.59 -7.75 9.12
N GLY A 142 5.41 -7.47 10.41
CA GLY A 142 6.11 -8.18 11.49
C GLY A 142 5.62 -9.61 11.70
N ALA A 143 4.32 -9.88 11.50
CA ALA A 143 3.73 -11.21 11.67
C ALA A 143 4.27 -12.23 10.66
N GLY A 144 4.56 -11.81 9.42
CA GLY A 144 5.14 -12.68 8.39
C GLY A 144 6.62 -13.03 8.59
N ALA A 145 7.33 -12.30 9.47
CA ALA A 145 8.76 -12.52 9.72
C ALA A 145 9.04 -13.57 10.82
N GLY A 146 8.03 -13.96 11.61
CA GLY A 146 8.18 -14.88 12.74
C GLY A 146 8.20 -16.37 12.39
N CYS A 147 8.06 -16.74 11.11
CA CYS A 147 7.93 -18.12 10.66
C CYS A 147 9.04 -18.58 9.68
N ARG A 148 10.21 -17.93 9.68
CA ARG A 148 11.38 -18.38 8.89
C ARG A 148 12.51 -18.88 9.76
#